data_AF-A0A0F9CC07-F1
#
_entry.id   AF-A0A0F9CC07-F1
#
_cell.length_a   1.000
_cell.length_b   1.000
_cell.length_c   1.000
_cell.angle_alpha   90.00
_cell.angle_beta   90.00
_cell.angle_gamma   90.00
#
_symmetry.space_group_name_H-M   'P 1'
#
loop_
_entity.id
_entity.type
_entity.pdbx_description
1 polymer ?
#
loop_
_entity_poly.entity_id
_entity_poly.type
_entity_poly.pdbx_seq_one_letter_code
_entity_poly.pdbx_strand_id
1 'polypeptide(L)'
;TGNWQQGGCDLQAVPRVAFGLRAGESLDARHLPLAPPMVPVPEVAAAEDSWQRGSSTSLGAGDAILAPVAALPYVPTDTYTRFFEGYRAAGGLGGLEEARIDALIWCESSWRLDPGGYHLGLAQFDPGTWATVSAITGYAAPYNPWHQGFNVSVWASMISPGTSAGWPSCWWAW
;
A
#
# COMPACT_ATOMS: atom_id res chain seq x y z
N THR A 1 -33.99 -32.70 52.66
CA THR A 1 -33.10 -33.75 52.13
C THR A 1 -32.74 -33.36 50.70
N GLY A 2 -31.51 -33.04 50.31
CA GLY A 2 -30.22 -33.10 50.99
C GLY A 2 -29.21 -32.12 50.34
N ASN A 3 -28.14 -31.89 51.10
CA ASN A 3 -26.95 -31.13 50.75
C ASN A 3 -26.12 -31.81 49.65
N TRP A 4 -25.42 -31.01 48.85
CA TRP A 4 -24.09 -31.36 48.33
C TRP A 4 -23.13 -30.19 48.51
N GLN A 5 -22.01 -30.52 49.13
CA GLN A 5 -20.88 -29.67 49.50
C GLN A 5 -19.92 -29.44 48.32
N GLN A 6 -19.29 -28.26 48.37
CA GLN A 6 -17.85 -27.95 48.21
C GLN A 6 -17.06 -28.55 47.04
N GLY A 7 -16.46 -27.63 46.26
CA GLY A 7 -15.23 -27.83 45.50
C GLY A 7 -14.63 -26.47 45.15
N GLY A 8 -13.69 -26.01 45.97
CA GLY A 8 -12.92 -24.79 45.73
C GLY A 8 -11.79 -25.01 44.72
N CYS A 9 -11.52 -23.99 43.91
CA CYS A 9 -10.21 -23.75 43.33
C CYS A 9 -9.93 -22.25 43.44
N ASP A 10 -8.82 -21.94 44.11
CA ASP A 10 -8.13 -20.67 44.18
C ASP A 10 -8.08 -19.96 42.82
N LEU A 11 -8.69 -18.78 42.74
CA LEU A 11 -8.29 -17.76 41.77
C LEU A 11 -7.39 -16.78 42.52
N GLN A 12 -6.09 -16.94 42.27
CA GLN A 12 -5.04 -16.03 42.67
C GLN A 12 -5.42 -14.59 42.30
N ALA A 13 -5.26 -13.70 43.28
CA ALA A 13 -5.43 -12.27 43.14
C ALA A 13 -4.44 -11.71 42.10
N VAL A 14 -4.97 -11.19 41.01
CA VAL A 14 -4.22 -10.34 40.07
C VAL A 14 -4.11 -8.95 40.73
N PRO A 15 -2.91 -8.37 40.88
CA PRO A 15 -2.79 -7.03 41.43
C PRO A 15 -3.44 -6.02 40.49
N ARG A 16 -4.46 -5.32 41.00
CA ARG A 16 -5.01 -4.11 40.41
C ARG A 16 -3.92 -3.04 40.43
N VAL A 17 -3.33 -2.77 39.27
CA VAL A 17 -2.55 -1.55 39.05
C VAL A 17 -3.53 -0.39 39.08
N ALA A 18 -3.55 0.32 40.21
CA ALA A 18 -4.30 1.56 40.36
C ALA A 18 -3.64 2.64 39.49
N PHE A 19 -4.21 2.91 38.31
CA PHE A 19 -3.91 4.13 37.57
C PHE A 19 -4.64 5.29 38.26
N GLY A 20 -3.94 5.96 39.15
CA GLY A 20 -4.34 7.26 39.67
C GLY A 20 -4.14 8.32 38.60
N LEU A 21 -5.19 8.63 37.84
CA LEU A 21 -5.23 9.85 37.03
C LEU A 21 -5.48 11.04 37.96
N ARG A 22 -4.43 11.80 38.26
CA ARG A 22 -4.58 13.17 38.75
C ARG A 22 -5.04 14.04 37.58
N ALA A 23 -6.14 14.76 37.78
CA ALA A 23 -6.52 15.87 36.92
C ALA A 23 -5.52 17.02 37.13
N GLY A 24 -4.87 17.48 36.06
CA GLY A 24 -4.14 18.76 36.09
C GLY A 24 -2.75 18.82 35.46
N GLU A 25 -2.38 17.95 34.51
CA GLU A 25 -1.10 18.09 33.80
C GLU A 25 -1.28 18.64 32.39
N SER A 26 -0.75 19.86 32.24
CA SER A 26 -0.45 20.58 31.00
C SER A 26 0.12 19.66 29.92
N LEU A 27 -0.45 19.72 28.71
CA LEU A 27 0.07 19.04 27.53
C LEU A 27 1.46 19.61 27.18
N ASP A 28 2.51 18.96 27.66
CA ASP A 28 3.90 19.22 27.28
C ASP A 28 4.13 18.69 25.86
N ALA A 29 4.46 19.59 24.93
CA ALA A 29 4.58 19.38 23.49
C ALA A 29 5.84 18.59 23.08
N ARG A 30 6.15 17.48 23.76
CA ARG A 30 7.39 16.70 23.53
C ARG A 30 7.19 15.29 22.98
N HIS A 31 5.97 14.90 22.63
CA HIS A 31 5.76 13.69 21.83
C HIS A 31 5.96 14.02 20.34
N LEU A 32 7.22 14.14 19.95
CA LEU A 32 7.60 14.04 18.54
C LEU A 32 7.22 12.63 18.06
N PRO A 33 6.53 12.49 16.91
CA PRO A 33 6.34 11.18 16.31
C PRO A 33 7.72 10.60 16.00
N LEU A 34 7.95 9.36 16.45
CA LEU A 34 9.08 8.55 16.05
C LEU A 34 9.15 8.59 14.52
N ALA A 35 10.27 9.08 13.98
CA ALA A 35 10.51 9.07 12.55
C ALA A 35 10.23 7.66 12.00
N PRO A 36 9.52 7.53 10.87
CA PRO A 36 9.30 6.23 10.28
C PRO A 36 10.66 5.54 10.05
N PRO A 37 10.75 4.22 10.25
CA PRO A 37 11.99 3.49 10.03
C PRO A 37 12.45 3.74 8.60
N MET A 38 13.56 4.47 8.43
CA MET A 38 14.23 4.57 7.14
C MET A 38 14.80 3.18 6.83
N VAL A 39 14.10 2.42 6.00
CA VAL A 39 14.60 1.15 5.48
C VAL A 39 15.84 1.45 4.64
N PRO A 40 16.97 0.72 4.80
CA PRO A 40 18.16 0.92 3.98
C PRO A 40 17.82 0.72 2.49
N VAL A 41 18.35 1.61 1.65
CA VAL A 41 17.99 1.78 0.22
C VAL A 41 18.78 0.90 -0.79
N PRO A 42 19.67 -0.08 -0.45
CA PRO A 42 20.51 -0.69 -1.50
C PRO A 42 19.78 -1.63 -2.47
N GLU A 43 18.57 -2.10 -2.16
CA GLU A 43 17.82 -3.02 -3.04
C GLU A 43 17.00 -2.29 -4.14
N VAL A 44 16.81 -0.98 -3.98
CA VAL A 44 15.95 -0.14 -4.83
C VAL A 44 16.53 0.07 -6.23
N ALA A 45 17.84 0.30 -6.32
CA ALA A 45 18.50 0.59 -7.59
C ALA A 45 18.38 -0.58 -8.59
N ALA A 46 18.33 -1.82 -8.11
CA ALA A 46 18.23 -2.99 -8.98
C ALA A 46 16.85 -3.12 -9.65
N ALA A 47 15.77 -2.71 -8.97
CA ALA A 47 14.42 -2.76 -9.50
C ALA A 47 14.19 -1.66 -10.56
N GLU A 48 14.63 -0.42 -10.29
CA GLU A 48 14.49 0.71 -11.21
C GLU A 48 15.25 0.47 -12.53
N ASP A 49 16.44 -0.13 -12.47
CA ASP A 49 17.29 -0.42 -13.63
C ASP A 49 16.69 -1.52 -14.54
N SER A 50 15.85 -2.41 -14.01
CA SER A 50 15.13 -3.42 -14.80
C SER A 50 13.95 -2.83 -15.60
N TRP A 51 13.22 -1.87 -15.02
CA TRP A 51 12.12 -1.20 -15.69
C TRP A 51 12.62 -0.25 -16.77
N GLN A 52 13.66 0.55 -16.49
CA GLN A 52 14.24 1.44 -17.50
C GLN A 52 14.84 0.67 -18.68
N ARG A 53 15.45 -0.51 -18.46
CA ARG A 53 15.94 -1.38 -19.54
C ARG A 53 14.82 -1.97 -20.40
N GLY A 54 13.71 -2.40 -19.80
CA GLY A 54 12.53 -2.88 -20.54
C GLY A 54 11.89 -1.79 -21.41
N SER A 55 11.88 -0.54 -20.94
CA SER A 55 11.40 0.63 -21.68
C SER A 55 12.31 1.06 -22.85
N SER A 56 13.54 0.56 -22.94
CA SER A 56 14.57 1.07 -23.86
C SER A 56 14.90 0.12 -25.03
N THR A 57 14.21 -1.01 -25.17
CA THR A 57 14.61 -2.03 -26.17
C THR A 57 13.87 -1.88 -27.50
N SER A 58 14.63 -1.50 -28.53
CA SER A 58 14.40 -1.62 -29.98
C SER A 58 13.70 -0.48 -30.75
N LEU A 59 14.48 0.57 -31.05
CA LEU A 59 14.45 1.19 -32.38
C LEU A 59 15.58 0.56 -33.22
N GLY A 60 15.39 -0.71 -33.59
CA GLY A 60 16.20 -1.38 -34.60
C GLY A 60 15.63 -1.06 -35.97
N ALA A 61 16.38 -0.31 -36.78
CA ALA A 61 16.07 -0.04 -38.17
C ALA A 61 16.03 -1.34 -38.99
N GLY A 62 14.92 -1.60 -39.68
CA GLY A 62 14.81 -2.64 -40.70
C GLY A 62 13.39 -3.15 -40.89
N ASP A 63 12.86 -2.97 -42.10
CA ASP A 63 11.59 -3.50 -42.62
C ASP A 63 10.27 -2.85 -42.18
N ALA A 64 9.92 -1.80 -42.92
CA ALA A 64 8.57 -1.30 -43.07
C ALA A 64 7.80 -2.15 -44.09
N ILE A 65 6.81 -2.94 -43.67
CA ILE A 65 5.47 -3.09 -44.29
C ILE A 65 4.50 -3.58 -43.19
N LEU A 66 3.31 -2.99 -43.14
CA LEU A 66 2.20 -3.13 -42.16
C LEU A 66 2.22 -2.07 -41.05
N ALA A 67 1.45 -1.00 -41.29
CA ALA A 67 1.17 0.04 -40.31
C ALA A 67 0.67 -0.59 -38.99
N PRO A 68 1.26 -0.23 -37.83
CA PRO A 68 0.76 -0.73 -36.56
C PRO A 68 -0.60 -0.10 -36.31
N VAL A 69 -1.62 -0.96 -36.15
CA VAL A 69 -2.80 -0.66 -35.33
C VAL A 69 -2.28 0.05 -34.09
N ALA A 70 -2.73 1.29 -33.88
CA ALA A 70 -2.31 2.18 -32.80
C ALA A 70 -2.06 1.38 -31.52
N ALA A 71 -0.78 1.16 -31.20
CA ALA A 71 -0.38 0.48 -30.00
C ALA A 71 -0.90 1.32 -28.84
N LEU A 72 -1.99 0.85 -28.22
CA LEU A 72 -2.36 1.32 -26.89
C LEU A 72 -1.08 1.23 -26.04
N PRO A 73 -0.77 2.25 -25.24
CA PRO A 73 0.45 2.28 -24.44
C PRO A 73 0.58 0.95 -23.69
N TYR A 74 1.69 0.28 -23.98
CA TYR A 74 2.06 -1.05 -23.51
C TYR A 74 1.75 -1.21 -22.03
N VAL A 75 0.75 -2.01 -21.67
CA VAL A 75 0.64 -2.54 -20.31
C VAL A 75 1.69 -3.65 -20.24
N PRO A 76 2.76 -3.50 -19.44
CA PRO A 76 3.74 -4.56 -19.29
C PRO A 76 3.05 -5.84 -18.86
N THR A 77 3.36 -6.97 -19.52
CA THR A 77 2.82 -8.30 -19.18
C THR A 77 3.10 -8.73 -17.74
N ASP A 78 4.00 -8.04 -17.03
CA ASP A 78 4.36 -8.26 -15.63
C ASP A 78 3.75 -7.23 -14.64
N THR A 79 2.84 -6.35 -15.08
CA THR A 79 2.25 -5.28 -14.23
C THR A 79 1.71 -5.82 -12.90
N TYR A 80 0.91 -6.89 -12.95
CA TYR A 80 0.34 -7.54 -11.78
C TYR A 80 1.42 -8.03 -10.81
N THR A 81 2.40 -8.77 -11.33
CA THR A 81 3.50 -9.34 -10.54
C THR A 81 4.33 -8.23 -9.90
N ARG A 82 4.72 -7.21 -10.67
CA ARG A 82 5.53 -6.08 -10.18
C ARG A 82 4.81 -5.25 -9.14
N PHE A 83 3.51 -5.04 -9.31
CA PHE A 83 2.68 -4.38 -8.31
C PHE A 83 2.70 -5.14 -6.99
N PHE A 84 2.42 -6.44 -6.99
CA PHE A 84 2.40 -7.21 -5.74
C PHE A 84 3.80 -7.44 -5.15
N GLU A 85 4.87 -7.44 -5.96
CA GLU A 85 6.24 -7.37 -5.45
C GLU A 85 6.48 -6.10 -4.63
N GLY A 86 6.09 -4.93 -5.15
CA GLY A 86 6.22 -3.67 -4.43
C GLY A 86 5.34 -3.61 -3.18
N TYR A 87 4.10 -4.09 -3.29
CA TYR A 87 3.16 -4.16 -2.16
C TYR A 87 3.71 -5.02 -1.01
N ARG A 88 4.26 -6.20 -1.33
CA ARG A 88 4.91 -7.09 -0.34
C ARG A 88 6.18 -6.47 0.23
N ALA A 89 6.99 -5.79 -0.59
CA ALA A 89 8.23 -5.14 -0.14
C ALA A 89 7.99 -4.04 0.91
N ALA A 90 6.84 -3.35 0.83
CA ALA A 90 6.40 -2.38 1.83
C ALA A 90 5.84 -3.01 3.12
N GLY A 91 5.96 -4.33 3.28
CA GLY A 91 5.47 -5.09 4.43
C GLY A 91 4.03 -5.60 4.31
N GLY A 92 3.31 -5.20 3.25
CA GLY A 92 1.88 -5.44 3.12
C GLY A 92 1.08 -4.88 4.30
N LEU A 93 -0.25 -4.92 4.21
CA LEU A 93 -1.12 -4.42 5.27
C LEU A 93 -1.44 -5.50 6.32
N GLY A 94 -0.42 -6.01 7.01
CA GLY A 94 -0.57 -6.75 8.28
C GLY A 94 -1.68 -7.81 8.37
N GLY A 95 -2.00 -8.51 7.27
CA GLY A 95 -3.08 -9.51 7.20
C GLY A 95 -4.22 -9.20 6.22
N LEU A 96 -4.22 -8.04 5.55
CA LEU A 96 -5.09 -7.84 4.40
C LEU A 96 -4.59 -8.66 3.21
N GLU A 97 -5.45 -9.55 2.74
CA GLU A 97 -5.14 -10.45 1.64
C GLU A 97 -4.92 -9.68 0.34
N GLU A 98 -3.90 -10.09 -0.43
CA GLU A 98 -3.62 -9.57 -1.77
C GLU A 98 -4.87 -9.62 -2.67
N ALA A 99 -5.76 -10.58 -2.46
CA ALA A 99 -7.03 -10.69 -3.17
C ALA A 99 -7.97 -9.47 -2.96
N ARG A 100 -7.95 -8.83 -1.79
CA ARG A 100 -8.71 -7.58 -1.59
C ARG A 100 -8.09 -6.44 -2.40
N ILE A 101 -6.76 -6.35 -2.38
CA ILE A 101 -6.05 -5.31 -3.14
C ILE A 101 -6.26 -5.53 -4.64
N ASP A 102 -6.24 -6.78 -5.11
CA ASP A 102 -6.57 -7.12 -6.49
C ASP A 102 -7.98 -6.65 -6.88
N ALA A 103 -8.99 -6.96 -6.04
CA ALA A 103 -10.36 -6.50 -6.26
C ALA A 103 -10.48 -4.96 -6.28
N LEU A 104 -9.76 -4.27 -5.40
CA LEU A 104 -9.68 -2.82 -5.39
C LEU A 104 -9.07 -2.27 -6.69
N ILE A 105 -7.93 -2.80 -7.13
CA ILE A 105 -7.25 -2.35 -8.36
C ILE A 105 -8.12 -2.65 -9.58
N TRP A 106 -8.80 -3.79 -9.62
CA TRP A 106 -9.76 -4.11 -10.66
C TRP A 106 -10.91 -3.08 -10.72
N CYS A 107 -11.45 -2.69 -9.57
CA CYS A 107 -12.50 -1.67 -9.48
C CYS A 107 -12.02 -0.28 -9.90
N GLU A 108 -10.82 0.13 -9.49
CA GLU A 108 -10.28 1.48 -9.75
C GLU A 108 -9.84 1.67 -11.21
N SER A 109 -9.11 0.71 -11.79
CA SER A 109 -8.47 0.89 -13.10
C SER A 109 -8.69 -0.26 -14.06
N SER A 110 -9.31 -1.36 -13.62
CA SER A 110 -9.32 -2.63 -14.36
C SER A 110 -7.91 -3.05 -14.79
N TRP A 111 -6.93 -2.83 -13.90
CA TRP A 111 -5.50 -3.08 -14.12
C TRP A 111 -4.86 -2.31 -15.30
N ARG A 112 -5.47 -1.21 -15.73
CA ARG A 112 -4.86 -0.30 -16.71
C ARG A 112 -3.93 0.65 -15.99
N LEU A 113 -2.65 0.62 -16.35
CA LEU A 113 -1.61 1.43 -15.72
C LEU A 113 -1.87 2.94 -15.83
N ASP A 114 -2.45 3.34 -16.96
CA ASP A 114 -2.95 4.68 -17.22
C ASP A 114 -4.34 4.55 -17.88
N PRO A 115 -5.42 4.47 -17.09
CA PRO A 115 -6.78 4.44 -17.64
C PRO A 115 -7.20 5.81 -18.19
N GLY A 116 -6.38 6.85 -18.04
CA GLY A 116 -6.70 8.25 -18.27
C GLY A 116 -7.50 8.88 -17.13
N GLY A 117 -7.67 10.20 -17.19
CA GLY A 117 -8.41 10.97 -16.19
C GLY A 117 -7.51 11.82 -15.30
N TYR A 118 -8.04 12.24 -14.14
CA TYR A 118 -7.35 13.10 -13.17
C TYR A 118 -6.50 12.31 -12.15
N HIS A 119 -6.91 11.07 -11.87
CA HIS A 119 -6.27 10.21 -10.89
C HIS A 119 -5.09 9.43 -11.50
N LEU A 120 -4.16 8.99 -10.65
CA LEU A 120 -2.88 8.42 -11.06
C LEU A 120 -2.78 6.92 -10.76
N GLY A 121 -2.35 6.15 -11.76
CA GLY A 121 -1.96 4.76 -11.65
C GLY A 121 -3.12 3.78 -11.44
N LEU A 122 -2.78 2.52 -11.18
CA LEU A 122 -3.67 1.37 -10.99
C LEU A 122 -4.64 1.55 -9.83
N ALA A 123 -4.20 2.20 -8.76
CA ALA A 123 -5.02 2.49 -7.58
C ALA A 123 -5.72 3.86 -7.66
N GLN A 124 -5.65 4.57 -8.79
CA GLN A 124 -6.33 5.85 -8.99
C GLN A 124 -6.10 6.85 -7.85
N PHE A 125 -4.85 7.05 -7.46
CA PHE A 125 -4.53 8.04 -6.42
C PHE A 125 -4.95 9.44 -6.85
N ASP A 126 -5.55 10.22 -5.94
CA ASP A 126 -5.58 11.67 -6.08
C ASP A 126 -4.13 12.21 -6.21
N PRO A 127 -3.87 13.18 -7.10
CA PRO A 127 -2.52 13.73 -7.29
C PRO A 127 -1.86 14.26 -6.01
N GLY A 128 -2.63 14.89 -5.10
CA GLY A 128 -2.11 15.37 -3.82
C GLY A 128 -1.74 14.22 -2.88
N THR A 129 -2.53 13.16 -2.87
CA THR A 129 -2.22 11.94 -2.13
C THR A 129 -0.99 11.24 -2.69
N TRP A 130 -0.89 11.09 -4.02
CA TRP A 130 0.28 10.52 -4.68
C TRP A 130 1.55 11.30 -4.31
N ALA A 131 1.52 12.63 -4.46
CA ALA A 131 2.64 13.48 -4.10
C ALA A 131 3.06 13.29 -2.64
N THR A 132 2.10 13.16 -1.73
CA THR A 132 2.35 12.95 -0.31
C THR A 132 3.02 11.60 -0.04
N VAL A 133 2.45 10.49 -0.54
CA VAL A 133 3.02 9.15 -0.28
C VAL A 133 4.36 8.97 -0.99
N SER A 134 4.51 9.46 -2.22
CA SER A 134 5.78 9.43 -2.94
C SER A 134 6.88 10.22 -2.24
N ALA A 135 6.54 11.33 -1.56
CA ALA A 135 7.50 12.08 -0.75
C ALA A 135 7.93 11.30 0.50
N ILE A 136 7.05 10.48 1.07
CA ILE A 136 7.35 9.61 2.22
C ILE A 136 8.24 8.43 1.80
N THR A 137 7.95 7.81 0.66
CA THR A 137 8.60 6.56 0.23
C THR A 137 9.82 6.78 -0.67
N GLY A 138 9.93 7.93 -1.31
CA GLY A 138 10.90 8.18 -2.39
C GLY A 138 10.47 7.63 -3.75
N TYR A 139 9.36 6.88 -3.82
CA TYR A 139 8.90 6.23 -5.06
C TYR A 139 7.91 7.13 -5.81
N ALA A 140 8.44 7.92 -6.75
CA ALA A 140 7.69 9.00 -7.39
C ALA A 140 7.12 8.67 -8.78
N ALA A 141 7.51 7.58 -9.43
CA ALA A 141 7.05 7.21 -10.78
C ALA A 141 5.61 6.62 -10.76
N PRO A 142 4.56 7.37 -11.16
CA PRO A 142 3.17 6.93 -11.03
C PRO A 142 2.80 5.82 -12.00
N TYR A 143 3.61 5.57 -13.02
CA TYR A 143 3.39 4.50 -14.01
C TYR A 143 4.41 3.35 -13.86
N ASN A 144 5.16 3.31 -12.75
CA ASN A 144 5.94 2.13 -12.41
C ASN A 144 5.09 1.22 -11.50
N PRO A 145 4.68 0.01 -11.92
CA PRO A 145 3.79 -0.84 -11.14
C PRO A 145 4.33 -1.17 -9.74
N TRP A 146 5.64 -1.35 -9.61
CA TRP A 146 6.28 -1.63 -8.32
C TRP A 146 6.15 -0.45 -7.36
N HIS A 147 6.39 0.78 -7.85
CA HIS A 147 6.25 2.01 -7.05
C HIS A 147 4.81 2.18 -6.57
N GLN A 148 3.85 1.88 -7.44
CA GLN A 148 2.45 1.92 -7.08
C GLN A 148 2.07 0.91 -6.00
N GLY A 149 2.50 -0.35 -6.15
CA GLY A 149 2.24 -1.38 -5.13
C GLY A 149 2.82 -1.00 -3.77
N PHE A 150 4.06 -0.49 -3.76
CA PHE A 150 4.72 -0.01 -2.55
C PHE A 150 3.92 1.14 -1.91
N ASN A 151 3.56 2.16 -2.69
CA ASN A 151 2.82 3.32 -2.21
C ASN A 151 1.40 2.96 -1.75
N VAL A 152 0.73 2.01 -2.39
CA VAL A 152 -0.57 1.49 -1.92
C VAL A 152 -0.43 0.91 -0.52
N SER A 153 0.54 0.03 -0.29
CA SER A 153 0.76 -0.59 1.02
C SER A 153 1.07 0.46 2.09
N VAL A 154 1.99 1.39 1.81
CA VAL A 154 2.37 2.45 2.75
C VAL A 154 1.19 3.36 3.06
N TRP A 155 0.52 3.89 2.02
CA TRP A 155 -0.59 4.81 2.23
C TRP A 155 -1.71 4.15 3.05
N ALA A 156 -2.08 2.93 2.65
CA ALA A 156 -3.15 2.21 3.29
C ALA A 156 -2.81 1.78 4.74
N SER A 157 -1.53 1.72 5.11
CA SER A 157 -1.08 1.57 6.52
C SER A 157 -1.25 2.83 7.37
N MET A 158 -1.32 4.01 6.75
CA MET A 158 -1.40 5.31 7.44
C MET A 158 -2.84 5.82 7.63
N ILE A 159 -3.80 5.25 6.91
CA ILE A 159 -5.18 5.71 6.87
C ILE A 159 -6.16 4.57 7.15
N SER A 160 -7.46 4.89 7.20
CA SER A 160 -8.51 3.89 7.05
C SER A 160 -8.88 3.77 5.56
N PRO A 161 -8.51 2.70 4.85
CA PRO A 161 -8.59 2.65 3.39
C PRO A 161 -10.00 2.74 2.81
N GLY A 162 -11.02 2.32 3.58
CA GLY A 162 -12.43 2.41 3.17
C GLY A 162 -13.10 3.76 3.42
N THR A 163 -12.33 4.81 3.70
CA THR A 163 -12.83 6.18 3.95
C THR A 163 -12.45 7.12 2.81
N SER A 164 -12.87 8.39 2.89
CA SER A 164 -12.52 9.42 1.91
C SER A 164 -11.02 9.74 1.83
N ALA A 165 -10.20 9.26 2.78
CA ALA A 165 -8.75 9.35 2.68
C ALA A 165 -8.14 8.30 1.72
N GLY A 166 -8.89 7.25 1.38
CA GLY A 166 -8.48 6.16 0.51
C GLY A 166 -9.50 5.92 -0.60
N TRP A 167 -10.08 4.72 -0.63
CA TRP A 167 -10.89 4.19 -1.71
C TRP A 167 -12.31 3.84 -1.21
N PRO A 168 -13.15 4.84 -0.89
CA PRO A 168 -14.39 4.62 -0.14
C PRO A 168 -15.39 3.69 -0.83
N SER A 169 -15.38 3.63 -2.17
CA SER A 169 -16.25 2.76 -2.95
C SER A 169 -15.58 1.44 -3.31
N CYS A 170 -14.37 1.47 -3.88
CA CYS A 170 -13.69 0.28 -4.37
C CYS A 170 -13.06 -0.58 -3.27
N TRP A 171 -12.86 -0.06 -2.05
CA TRP A 171 -12.39 -0.85 -0.91
C TRP A 171 -13.31 -2.02 -0.54
N TRP A 172 -14.59 -1.90 -0.88
CA TRP A 172 -15.64 -2.87 -0.58
C TRP A 172 -16.05 -3.72 -1.79
N ALA A 173 -15.32 -3.64 -2.91
CA ALA A 173 -15.60 -4.40 -4.13
C ALA A 173 -15.14 -5.88 -4.08
N TRP A 174 -14.85 -6.38 -2.88
CA TRP A 174 -14.34 -7.72 -2.58
C TRP A 174 -15.47 -8.66 -2.15
#